data_AF-A0A5C5Z301-F1
#
_entry.id   AF-A0A5C5Z301-F1
#
_cell.length_a   1.000
_cell.length_b   1.000
_cell.length_c   1.000
_cell.angle_alpha   90.00
_cell.angle_beta   90.00
_cell.angle_gamma   90.00
#
_symmetry.space_group_name_H-M   'P 1'
#
loop_
_entity.id
_entity.type
_entity.pdbx_description
1 polymer ?
#
loop_
_entity_poly.entity_id
_entity_poly.type
_entity_poly.pdbx_seq_one_letter_code
_entity_poly.pdbx_strand_id
1 'polypeptide(L)'
;MSERASTSLDISPEIVSPEVVWIVCEDGSRWVETVRCFCLGGATNSVRVSVRIADEDEVLGLVNSLLRRPKRTVFVVWEMTPKTLAVKCRAITTLALTAPQILQIAAVTAIPMRYRSILSEFGATLQIRQPEEMQAIALRLNEQVLPGLARLR
;
A
#
# COMPACT_ATOMS: atom_id res chain seq x y z
N MET A 1 53.28 -29.70 4.88
CA MET A 1 52.50 -28.73 5.69
C MET A 1 51.91 -27.74 4.70
N SER A 2 50.60 -27.80 4.45
CA SER A 2 49.91 -26.96 3.47
C SER A 2 48.78 -26.25 4.21
N GLU A 3 48.98 -24.96 4.45
CA GLU A 3 48.00 -24.07 5.07
C GLU A 3 46.84 -23.86 4.10
N ARG A 4 45.67 -24.41 4.44
CA ARG A 4 44.41 -24.02 3.81
C ARG A 4 43.98 -22.71 4.46
N ALA A 5 44.12 -21.62 3.71
CA ALA A 5 43.46 -20.36 4.01
C ALA A 5 41.93 -20.57 3.90
N SER A 6 41.28 -20.68 5.06
CA SER A 6 39.82 -20.64 5.16
C SER A 6 39.38 -19.19 4.99
N THR A 7 38.98 -18.83 3.77
CA THR A 7 38.33 -17.55 3.48
C THR A 7 36.91 -17.62 4.08
N SER A 8 36.73 -17.07 5.28
CA SER A 8 35.41 -16.79 5.84
C SER A 8 34.76 -15.70 4.97
N LEU A 9 33.82 -16.11 4.12
CA LEU A 9 32.89 -15.17 3.49
C LEU A 9 32.01 -14.59 4.60
N ASP A 10 32.37 -13.41 5.07
CA ASP A 10 31.50 -12.52 5.83
C ASP A 10 30.31 -12.16 4.94
N ILE A 11 29.26 -12.98 5.01
CA ILE A 11 27.94 -12.62 4.52
C ILE A 11 27.43 -11.57 5.51
N SER A 12 27.77 -10.31 5.24
CA SER A 12 27.12 -9.18 5.88
C SER A 12 25.61 -9.39 5.73
N PRO A 13 24.83 -9.40 6.83
CA PRO A 13 23.38 -9.47 6.71
C PRO A 13 22.97 -8.24 5.92
N GLU A 14 22.53 -8.45 4.68
CA GLU A 14 21.98 -7.39 3.84
C GLU A 14 20.86 -6.77 4.67
N ILE A 15 21.07 -5.55 5.18
CA ILE A 15 20.08 -4.84 5.98
C ILE A 15 18.96 -4.51 5.02
N VAL A 16 17.99 -5.41 4.89
CA VAL A 16 16.84 -5.22 4.02
C VAL A 16 16.05 -4.06 4.61
N SER A 17 16.19 -2.90 3.98
CA SER A 17 15.43 -1.70 4.29
C SER A 17 13.95 -2.03 4.21
N PRO A 18 13.13 -1.60 5.19
CA PRO A 18 11.69 -1.73 5.10
C PRO A 18 11.17 -1.07 3.82
N GLU A 19 10.22 -1.73 3.16
CA GLU A 19 9.64 -1.26 1.91
C GLU A 19 8.14 -1.07 2.06
N VAL A 20 7.64 0.09 1.63
CA VAL A 20 6.22 0.41 1.57
C VAL A 20 5.82 0.45 0.10
N VAL A 21 4.86 -0.40 -0.28
CA VAL A 21 4.36 -0.48 -1.65
C VAL A 21 2.91 -0.02 -1.67
N TRP A 22 2.64 0.98 -2.49
CA TRP A 22 1.29 1.44 -2.79
C TRP A 22 0.86 0.83 -4.11
N ILE A 23 -0.21 0.04 -4.11
CA ILE A 23 -0.86 -0.44 -5.33
C ILE A 23 -2.05 0.47 -5.58
N VAL A 24 -2.13 1.04 -6.77
CA VAL A 24 -3.25 1.89 -7.18
C VAL A 24 -3.99 1.17 -8.30
N CYS A 25 -5.26 0.89 -8.05
CA CYS A 25 -6.19 0.36 -9.02
C CYS A 25 -7.13 1.48 -9.43
N GLU A 26 -6.87 2.09 -10.57
CA GLU A 26 -7.64 3.20 -11.12
C GLU A 26 -7.91 3.03 -12.59
N ASP A 27 -9.01 3.62 -13.07
CA ASP A 27 -9.36 3.59 -14.50
C ASP A 27 -8.87 4.88 -15.20
N GLY A 28 -8.56 5.92 -14.41
CA GLY A 28 -7.96 7.18 -14.85
C GLY A 28 -6.46 7.28 -14.56
N SER A 29 -5.97 8.49 -14.28
CA SER A 29 -4.57 8.76 -13.91
C SER A 29 -4.42 9.63 -12.65
N ARG A 30 -5.54 9.99 -12.02
CA ARG A 30 -5.58 11.01 -10.95
C ARG A 30 -4.91 10.48 -9.68
N TRP A 31 -5.21 9.24 -9.31
CA TRP A 31 -4.81 8.66 -8.03
C TRP A 31 -3.39 8.14 -8.06
N VAL A 32 -2.88 7.62 -9.18
CA VAL A 32 -1.47 7.23 -9.30
C VAL A 32 -0.56 8.45 -9.11
N GLU A 33 -0.87 9.57 -9.77
CA GLU A 33 -0.10 10.80 -9.63
C GLU A 33 -0.20 11.36 -8.21
N THR A 34 -1.41 11.42 -7.66
CA THR A 34 -1.66 11.86 -6.28
C THR A 34 -0.84 11.02 -5.28
N VAL A 35 -0.91 9.69 -5.38
CA VAL A 35 -0.17 8.79 -4.50
C VAL A 35 1.32 8.97 -4.70
N ARG A 36 1.83 9.10 -5.92
CA ARG A 36 3.27 9.37 -6.16
C ARG A 36 3.74 10.68 -5.51
N CYS A 37 2.94 11.73 -5.57
CA CYS A 37 3.26 13.02 -4.96
C CYS A 37 3.30 12.93 -3.43
N PHE A 38 2.41 12.15 -2.82
CA PHE A 38 2.20 12.18 -1.37
C PHE A 38 2.72 10.96 -0.61
N CYS A 39 3.02 9.83 -1.26
CA CYS A 39 3.43 8.60 -0.59
C CYS A 39 4.78 8.69 0.13
N LEU A 40 5.60 9.68 -0.22
CA LEU A 40 6.85 10.00 0.46
C LEU A 40 6.66 10.89 1.70
N GLY A 41 5.46 11.43 1.91
CA GLY A 41 5.15 12.25 3.08
C GLY A 41 5.40 11.47 4.38
N GLY A 42 6.30 11.96 5.22
CA GLY A 42 6.66 11.30 6.49
C GLY A 42 7.57 10.07 6.36
N ALA A 43 7.97 9.67 5.15
CA ALA A 43 8.92 8.57 4.96
C ALA A 43 10.35 9.03 5.31
N THR A 44 11.12 8.16 5.97
CA THR A 44 12.54 8.40 6.24
C THR A 44 13.40 7.95 5.05
N ASN A 45 14.61 8.49 4.94
CA ASN A 45 15.60 8.06 3.93
C ASN A 45 15.97 6.56 4.03
N SER A 46 15.60 5.89 5.13
CA SER A 46 15.83 4.46 5.36
C SER A 46 14.73 3.54 4.83
N VAL A 47 13.65 4.10 4.25
CA VAL A 47 12.48 3.35 3.78
C VAL A 47 12.33 3.52 2.29
N ARG A 48 12.19 2.40 1.59
CA ARG A 48 11.89 2.43 0.17
C ARG A 48 10.39 2.51 -0.03
N VAL A 49 9.91 3.59 -0.63
CA VAL A 49 8.50 3.70 -1.04
C VAL A 49 8.41 3.49 -2.54
N SER A 50 7.45 2.69 -3.00
CA SER A 50 7.16 2.53 -4.42
C SER A 50 5.66 2.52 -4.70
N VAL A 51 5.30 2.92 -5.92
CA VAL A 51 3.92 2.92 -6.41
C VAL A 51 3.82 1.96 -7.59
N ARG A 52 2.85 1.06 -7.54
CA ARG A 52 2.50 0.09 -8.58
C ARG A 52 1.08 0.37 -9.05
N ILE A 53 0.83 0.14 -10.33
CA ILE A 53 -0.50 0.24 -10.94
C ILE A 53 -0.94 -1.20 -11.24
N ALA A 54 -2.21 -1.50 -11.04
CA ALA A 54 -2.77 -2.82 -11.31
C ALA A 54 -4.27 -2.72 -11.59
N ASP A 55 -4.77 -3.56 -12.49
CA ASP A 55 -6.21 -3.73 -12.71
C ASP A 55 -6.83 -4.61 -11.60
N GLU A 56 -8.16 -4.67 -11.49
CA GLU A 56 -8.83 -5.31 -10.34
C GLU A 56 -8.47 -6.78 -10.15
N ASP A 57 -8.28 -7.49 -11.26
CA ASP A 57 -7.95 -8.92 -11.31
C ASP A 57 -6.47 -9.18 -11.01
N GLU A 58 -5.60 -8.19 -11.26
CA GLU A 58 -4.16 -8.27 -11.00
C GLU A 58 -3.79 -8.01 -9.53
N VAL A 59 -4.56 -7.17 -8.83
CA VAL A 59 -4.24 -6.71 -7.47
C VAL A 59 -3.95 -7.87 -6.52
N LEU A 60 -4.79 -8.91 -6.51
CA LEU A 60 -4.61 -10.04 -5.59
C LEU A 60 -3.31 -10.80 -5.88
N GLY A 61 -3.00 -11.05 -7.15
CA GLY A 61 -1.76 -11.71 -7.57
C GLY A 61 -0.54 -10.88 -7.17
N LEU A 62 -0.59 -9.57 -7.40
CA LEU A 62 0.48 -8.64 -7.04
C LEU A 62 0.69 -8.59 -5.52
N VAL A 63 -0.36 -8.42 -4.72
CA VAL A 63 -0.29 -8.44 -3.26
C VAL A 63 0.35 -9.74 -2.77
N ASN A 64 -0.14 -10.90 -3.24
CA ASN A 64 0.40 -12.20 -2.83
C ASN A 64 1.88 -12.35 -3.19
N SER A 65 2.33 -11.80 -4.32
CA SER A 65 3.74 -11.80 -4.70
C SER A 65 4.60 -10.91 -3.79
N LEU A 66 4.07 -9.74 -3.38
CA LEU A 66 4.78 -8.78 -2.56
C LEU A 66 4.90 -9.25 -1.11
N LEU A 67 3.85 -9.85 -0.56
CA LEU A 67 3.80 -10.35 0.81
C LEU A 67 4.72 -11.55 1.07
N ARG A 68 5.22 -12.23 0.01
CA ARG A 68 6.24 -13.28 0.16
C ARG A 68 7.59 -12.74 0.65
N ARG A 69 7.84 -11.42 0.58
CA ARG A 69 9.08 -10.83 1.06
C ARG A 69 8.90 -10.25 2.47
N PRO A 70 9.83 -10.52 3.41
CA PRO A 70 9.74 -9.99 4.76
C PRO A 70 9.89 -8.46 4.76
N LYS A 71 9.31 -7.80 5.79
CA LYS A 71 9.40 -6.34 6.02
C LYS A 71 8.80 -5.46 4.91
N ARG A 72 7.85 -5.99 4.14
CA ARG A 72 7.02 -5.22 3.22
C ARG A 72 5.69 -4.87 3.83
N THR A 73 5.35 -3.59 3.75
CA THR A 73 3.99 -3.11 3.99
C THR A 73 3.36 -2.77 2.65
N VAL A 74 2.13 -3.23 2.43
CA VAL A 74 1.42 -3.01 1.18
C VAL A 74 0.10 -2.30 1.49
N PHE A 75 -0.15 -1.22 0.75
CA PHE A 75 -1.40 -0.48 0.76
C PHE A 75 -2.06 -0.57 -0.61
N VAL A 76 -3.38 -0.68 -0.65
CA VAL A 76 -4.13 -0.71 -1.91
C VAL A 76 -5.10 0.46 -1.96
N VAL A 77 -5.04 1.24 -3.02
CA VAL A 77 -5.95 2.35 -3.31
C VAL A 77 -6.84 1.94 -4.47
N TRP A 78 -8.15 1.95 -4.24
CA TRP A 78 -9.17 1.59 -5.23
C TRP A 78 -9.91 2.84 -5.69
N GLU A 79 -9.73 3.26 -6.94
CA GLU A 79 -10.62 4.26 -7.52
C GLU A 79 -12.01 3.64 -7.67
N MET A 80 -13.01 4.30 -7.07
CA MET A 80 -14.39 3.86 -7.12
C MET A 80 -15.26 4.93 -7.75
N THR A 81 -15.82 4.60 -8.91
CA THR A 81 -16.82 5.42 -9.59
C THR A 81 -18.16 4.69 -9.60
N PRO A 82 -19.29 5.36 -9.89
CA PRO A 82 -20.59 4.68 -9.97
C PRO A 82 -20.59 3.51 -10.96
N LYS A 83 -19.75 3.56 -12.01
CA LYS A 83 -19.63 2.52 -13.03
C LYS A 83 -18.84 1.30 -12.53
N THR A 84 -17.82 1.52 -11.71
CA THR A 84 -16.89 0.47 -11.25
C THR A 84 -17.16 -0.03 -9.83
N LEU A 85 -18.07 0.62 -9.09
CA LEU A 85 -18.42 0.29 -7.71
C LEU A 85 -18.61 -1.22 -7.48
N ALA A 86 -19.46 -1.87 -8.28
CA ALA A 86 -19.78 -3.29 -8.09
C ALA A 86 -18.58 -4.22 -8.30
N VAL A 87 -17.76 -3.95 -9.32
CA VAL A 87 -16.58 -4.77 -9.65
C VAL A 87 -15.49 -4.55 -8.60
N LYS A 88 -15.18 -3.29 -8.27
CA LYS A 88 -14.17 -2.94 -7.25
C LYS A 88 -14.59 -3.46 -5.86
N CYS A 89 -15.87 -3.42 -5.47
CA CYS A 89 -16.33 -4.02 -4.22
C CYS A 89 -16.03 -5.52 -4.14
N ARG A 90 -16.26 -6.29 -5.22
CA ARG A 90 -15.94 -7.72 -5.25
C ARG A 90 -14.44 -7.96 -5.08
N ALA A 91 -13.61 -7.16 -5.73
CA ALA A 91 -12.15 -7.24 -5.60
C ALA A 91 -11.69 -6.91 -4.17
N ILE A 92 -12.21 -5.82 -3.58
CA ILE A 92 -11.92 -5.40 -2.20
C ILE A 92 -12.27 -6.52 -1.21
N THR A 93 -13.46 -7.11 -1.33
CA THR A 93 -13.90 -8.21 -0.45
C THR A 93 -13.04 -9.45 -0.62
N THR A 94 -12.72 -9.82 -1.87
CA THR A 94 -11.83 -10.96 -2.13
C THR A 94 -10.45 -10.74 -1.49
N LEU A 95 -9.91 -9.53 -1.61
CA LEU A 95 -8.64 -9.18 -0.99
C LEU A 95 -8.72 -9.16 0.54
N ALA A 96 -9.80 -8.62 1.12
CA ALA A 96 -10.01 -8.60 2.56
C ALA A 96 -10.08 -10.01 3.17
N LEU A 97 -10.71 -10.95 2.46
CA LEU A 97 -10.80 -12.35 2.90
C LEU A 97 -9.45 -13.09 2.77
N THR A 98 -8.67 -12.78 1.74
CA THR A 98 -7.44 -13.53 1.41
C THR A 98 -6.20 -12.96 2.11
N ALA A 99 -6.15 -11.64 2.27
CA ALA A 99 -5.03 -10.91 2.85
C ALA A 99 -5.55 -9.80 3.80
N PRO A 100 -6.18 -10.16 4.93
CA PRO A 100 -6.83 -9.22 5.85
C PRO A 100 -5.89 -8.19 6.49
N GLN A 101 -4.57 -8.43 6.46
CA GLN A 101 -3.55 -7.50 6.92
C GLN A 101 -3.32 -6.31 5.99
N ILE A 102 -3.85 -6.36 4.76
CA ILE A 102 -3.70 -5.28 3.78
C ILE A 102 -4.70 -4.19 4.08
N LEU A 103 -4.18 -2.98 4.30
CA LEU A 103 -5.02 -1.80 4.43
C LEU A 103 -5.47 -1.35 3.04
N GLN A 104 -6.79 -1.24 2.89
CA GLN A 104 -7.45 -0.90 1.64
C GLN A 104 -8.10 0.48 1.75
N ILE A 105 -7.86 1.34 0.77
CA ILE A 105 -8.33 2.72 0.72
C ILE A 105 -9.28 2.85 -0.47
N ALA A 106 -10.53 3.20 -0.22
CA ALA A 106 -11.49 3.51 -1.27
C ALA A 106 -11.36 4.99 -1.65
N ALA A 107 -10.94 5.26 -2.88
CA ALA A 107 -10.85 6.58 -3.45
C ALA A 107 -12.14 6.89 -4.25
N VAL A 108 -13.07 7.54 -3.58
CA VAL A 108 -14.48 7.59 -3.96
C VAL A 108 -14.78 8.84 -4.78
N THR A 109 -15.11 8.65 -6.06
CA THR A 109 -15.50 9.72 -6.98
C THR A 109 -16.98 9.61 -7.31
N ALA A 110 -17.76 10.66 -7.04
CA ALA A 110 -19.19 10.77 -7.39
C ALA A 110 -20.11 9.64 -6.85
N ILE A 111 -19.66 8.80 -5.92
CA ILE A 111 -20.54 7.82 -5.25
C ILE A 111 -21.45 8.54 -4.25
N PRO A 112 -22.78 8.34 -4.31
CA PRO A 112 -23.73 8.87 -3.33
C PRO A 112 -23.43 8.41 -1.90
N MET A 113 -23.65 9.27 -0.90
CA MET A 113 -23.32 8.96 0.50
C MET A 113 -23.94 7.66 1.01
N ARG A 114 -25.15 7.31 0.57
CA ARG A 114 -25.84 6.07 0.98
C ARG A 114 -25.07 4.79 0.64
N TYR A 115 -24.19 4.82 -0.37
CA TYR A 115 -23.36 3.67 -0.76
C TYR A 115 -21.97 3.73 -0.14
N ARG A 116 -21.65 4.74 0.68
CA ARG A 116 -20.32 4.89 1.27
C ARG A 116 -20.19 4.15 2.59
N SER A 117 -21.25 4.16 3.41
CA SER A 117 -21.27 3.41 4.67
C SER A 117 -21.06 1.92 4.47
N ILE A 118 -21.52 1.37 3.34
CA ILE A 118 -21.35 -0.05 3.02
C ILE A 118 -19.92 -0.40 2.54
N LEU A 119 -19.10 0.58 2.13
CA LEU A 119 -17.73 0.27 1.64
C LEU A 119 -16.85 -0.34 2.74
N SER A 120 -17.04 0.05 4.00
CA SER A 120 -16.36 -0.57 5.12
C SER A 120 -16.79 -2.02 5.35
N GLU A 121 -18.04 -2.36 5.04
CA GLU A 121 -18.53 -3.75 5.13
C GLU A 121 -17.87 -4.65 4.09
N PHE A 122 -17.45 -4.08 2.94
CA PHE A 122 -16.73 -4.82 1.92
C PHE A 122 -15.23 -4.97 2.20
N GLY A 123 -14.69 -4.27 3.21
CA GLY A 123 -13.28 -4.35 3.62
C GLY A 123 -12.43 -3.11 3.34
N ALA A 124 -13.02 -2.01 2.84
CA ALA A 124 -12.29 -0.74 2.72
C ALA A 124 -12.07 -0.12 4.11
N THR A 125 -10.81 0.04 4.50
CA THR A 125 -10.42 0.57 5.82
C THR A 125 -10.57 2.08 5.90
N LEU A 126 -10.23 2.78 4.81
CA LEU A 126 -10.30 4.24 4.71
C LEU A 126 -11.07 4.63 3.45
N GLN A 127 -11.64 5.83 3.49
CA GLN A 127 -12.30 6.43 2.33
C GLN A 127 -11.74 7.83 2.12
N ILE A 128 -11.37 8.15 0.88
CA ILE A 128 -10.90 9.47 0.47
C ILE A 128 -11.75 9.96 -0.70
N ARG A 129 -11.97 11.28 -0.78
CA ARG A 129 -12.76 11.88 -1.86
C ARG A 129 -11.93 12.83 -2.69
N GLN A 130 -10.96 13.47 -2.06
CA GLN A 130 -10.09 14.43 -2.66
C GLN A 130 -8.61 14.01 -2.52
N PRO A 131 -7.78 14.27 -3.54
CA PRO A 131 -6.35 14.02 -3.54
C PRO A 131 -5.62 14.57 -2.31
N GLU A 132 -6.05 15.71 -1.79
CA GLU A 132 -5.44 16.39 -0.65
C GLU A 132 -5.57 15.55 0.64
N GLU A 133 -6.62 14.73 0.75
CA GLU A 133 -6.78 13.80 1.88
C GLU A 133 -5.70 12.71 1.87
N MET A 134 -5.17 12.37 0.69
CA MET A 134 -4.10 11.37 0.53
C MET A 134 -2.82 11.82 1.25
N GLN A 135 -2.52 13.12 1.28
CA GLN A 135 -1.35 13.63 1.97
C GLN A 135 -1.38 13.31 3.47
N ALA A 136 -2.51 13.59 4.13
CA ALA A 136 -2.67 13.33 5.56
C ALA A 136 -2.64 11.82 5.87
N ILE A 137 -3.23 11.00 5.00
CA ILE A 137 -3.22 9.54 5.16
C ILE A 137 -1.82 8.96 4.96
N ALA A 138 -1.11 9.36 3.91
CA ALA A 138 0.24 8.88 3.65
C ALA A 138 1.18 9.20 4.81
N LEU A 139 1.12 10.44 5.33
CA LEU A 139 1.91 10.86 6.50
C LEU A 139 1.63 9.96 7.72
N ARG A 140 0.35 9.78 8.05
CA ARG A 140 -0.05 8.95 9.20
C ARG A 140 0.33 7.48 9.04
N LEU A 141 0.14 6.90 7.85
CA LEU A 141 0.46 5.50 7.59
C LEU A 141 1.96 5.25 7.63
N ASN A 142 2.76 6.14 7.03
CA ASN A 142 4.21 6.03 7.07
C ASN A 142 4.77 6.18 8.51
N GLU A 143 4.22 7.07 9.33
CA GLU A 143 4.59 7.20 10.74
C GLU A 143 4.29 5.92 11.56
N GLN A 144 3.17 5.26 11.29
CA GLN A 144 2.77 4.04 11.99
C GLN A 144 3.59 2.81 11.59
N VAL A 145 3.96 2.72 10.31
CA VAL A 145 4.82 1.64 9.79
C VAL A 145 6.27 1.81 10.24
N LEU A 146 6.66 3.01 10.68
CA LEU A 146 8.01 3.38 11.11
C LEU A 146 8.03 3.81 12.58
N PRO A 147 7.82 2.89 13.54
CA PRO A 147 7.85 3.21 14.96
C PRO A 147 9.29 3.55 15.39
N GLY A 148 9.71 4.79 15.15
CA GLY A 148 11.03 5.32 15.49
C GLY A 148 11.10 6.84 15.56
N LEU A 149 10.16 7.58 14.97
CA LEU A 149 10.22 9.05 14.91
C LEU A 149 9.13 9.82 15.66
N ALA A 150 8.05 9.17 16.10
CA ALA A 150 7.01 9.83 16.90
C ALA A 150 7.49 10.28 18.30
N ARG A 151 8.77 10.04 18.66
CA ARG A 151 9.37 10.43 19.94
C ARG A 151 10.36 11.60 19.85
N LEU A 152 10.48 12.27 18.70
CA LEU A 152 11.44 13.37 18.50
C LEU A 152 10.79 14.68 18.03
N ARG A 153 9.50 14.89 18.31
CA ARG A 153 8.85 16.20 18.18
C ARG A 153 8.28 16.64 19.52
#